data_AF-A0A536TRP2-F1
#
_entry.id   AF-A0A536TRP2-F1
#
_cell.length_a   1.000
_cell.length_b   1.000
_cell.length_c   1.000
_cell.angle_alpha   90.00
_cell.angle_beta   90.00
_cell.angle_gamma   90.00
#
_symmetry.space_group_name_H-M   'P 1'
#
loop_
_entity.id
_entity.type
_entity.pdbx_description
1 polymer ?
#
loop_
_entity_poly.entity_id
_entity_poly.type
_entity_poly.pdbx_seq_one_letter_code
_entity_poly.pdbx_strand_id
1 'polypeptide(L)'
;MSIEIRLDDFTGTAFSNTSLPLAPPNLAAFTSVRFALFDGTLDNPIEAEGVLRTLQCTAGCGRAVPEPNAMLLIGVALGALGLARRRAVVRQRSGYIRRALALGTAHR
;
A
#
# COMPACT_ATOMS: atom_id res chain seq x y z
N MET A 1 -23.71 5.59 -16.85
CA MET A 1 -22.98 6.77 -16.34
C MET A 1 -21.67 6.37 -15.70
N SER A 2 -20.55 6.74 -16.32
CA SER A 2 -19.22 6.63 -15.71
C SER A 2 -18.53 7.99 -15.69
N ILE A 3 -17.85 8.28 -14.58
CA ILE A 3 -17.00 9.47 -14.43
C ILE A 3 -15.56 9.00 -14.36
N GLU A 4 -14.74 9.52 -15.26
CA GLU A 4 -13.29 9.37 -15.22
C GLU A 4 -12.65 10.65 -14.67
N ILE A 5 -11.77 10.49 -13.68
CA ILE A 5 -10.96 11.58 -13.13
C ILE A 5 -9.50 11.21 -13.33
N ARG A 6 -8.76 12.11 -13.99
CA ARG A 6 -7.34 11.93 -14.28
C ARG A 6 -6.51 13.03 -13.62
N LEU A 7 -5.56 12.60 -12.79
CA LEU A 7 -4.58 13.43 -12.11
C LEU A 7 -3.19 12.90 -12.50
N ASP A 8 -2.41 13.67 -13.25
CA ASP A 8 -1.04 13.27 -13.63
C ASP A 8 -0.02 13.98 -12.73
N ASP A 9 0.89 13.21 -12.11
CA ASP A 9 2.05 13.71 -11.37
C ASP A 9 3.34 13.07 -11.92
N PHE A 10 3.99 13.76 -12.85
CA PHE A 10 5.25 13.28 -13.44
C PHE A 10 6.45 13.42 -12.50
N THR A 11 6.30 14.20 -11.42
CA THR A 11 7.39 14.48 -10.48
C THR A 11 7.40 13.50 -9.31
N GLY A 12 6.28 12.84 -9.04
CA GLY A 12 6.09 12.00 -7.87
C GLY A 12 6.05 12.77 -6.54
N THR A 13 5.83 14.10 -6.59
CA THR A 13 5.86 14.99 -5.42
C THR A 13 4.48 15.51 -5.02
N ALA A 14 3.42 15.17 -5.76
CA ALA A 14 2.06 15.62 -5.46
C ALA A 14 1.55 15.07 -4.12
N PHE A 15 2.14 13.97 -3.64
CA PHE A 15 1.93 13.43 -2.31
C PHE A 15 3.21 13.61 -1.48
N SER A 16 3.09 14.30 -0.34
CA SER A 16 4.23 14.64 0.52
C SER A 16 4.73 13.47 1.37
N ASN A 17 4.02 12.35 1.40
CA ASN A 17 4.33 11.16 2.18
C ASN A 17 3.67 9.91 1.58
N THR A 18 4.00 8.75 2.14
CA THR A 18 3.39 7.45 1.79
C THR A 18 2.09 7.19 2.55
N SER A 19 1.55 8.16 3.28
CA SER A 19 0.24 8.04 3.92
C SER A 19 -0.86 8.47 2.95
N LEU A 20 -2.06 7.88 3.13
CA LEU A 20 -3.26 8.36 2.46
C LEU A 20 -3.50 9.82 2.90
N PRO A 21 -3.70 10.75 1.97
CA PRO A 21 -3.78 12.17 2.30
C PRO A 21 -5.00 12.43 3.20
N LEU A 22 -4.76 13.01 4.37
CA LEU A 22 -5.78 13.35 5.37
C LEU A 22 -6.66 14.54 4.95
N ALA A 23 -6.19 15.33 3.99
CA ALA A 23 -6.90 16.43 3.36
C ALA A 23 -6.87 16.24 1.84
N PRO A 24 -7.83 16.82 1.08
CA PRO A 24 -7.75 16.82 -0.37
C PRO A 24 -6.38 17.35 -0.84
N PRO A 25 -5.68 16.67 -1.76
CA PRO A 25 -4.39 17.13 -2.22
C PRO A 25 -4.54 18.46 -2.98
N ASN A 26 -3.52 19.31 -2.90
CA ASN A 26 -3.51 20.56 -3.64
C ASN A 26 -3.47 20.25 -5.15
N LEU A 27 -4.51 20.65 -5.88
CA LEU A 27 -4.60 20.43 -7.33
C LEU A 27 -3.46 21.07 -8.11
N ALA A 28 -2.86 22.14 -7.58
CA ALA A 28 -1.69 22.78 -8.18
C ALA A 28 -0.41 21.92 -8.13
N ALA A 29 -0.40 20.84 -7.35
CA ALA A 29 0.73 19.91 -7.29
C ALA A 29 0.73 18.88 -8.43
N PHE A 30 -0.36 18.77 -9.20
CA PHE A 30 -0.47 17.88 -10.34
C PHE A 30 -0.15 18.61 -11.64
N THR A 31 0.51 17.92 -12.56
CA THR A 31 0.81 18.45 -13.90
C THR A 31 -0.43 18.51 -14.80
N SER A 32 -1.40 17.62 -14.57
CA SER A 32 -2.68 17.61 -15.28
C SER A 32 -3.83 17.23 -14.33
N VAL A 33 -4.97 17.90 -14.52
CA VAL A 33 -6.20 17.79 -13.71
C VAL A 33 -7.43 17.81 -14.62
N ARG A 34 -7.87 16.64 -15.08
CA ARG A 34 -8.97 16.50 -16.05
C ARG A 34 -10.09 15.60 -15.52
N PHE A 35 -11.32 15.88 -15.94
CA PHE A 35 -12.44 14.97 -15.78
C PHE A 35 -13.12 14.74 -17.13
N ALA A 36 -13.70 13.55 -17.28
CA ALA A 36 -14.58 13.21 -18.38
C ALA A 36 -15.80 12.45 -17.84
N LEU A 37 -16.98 12.81 -18.32
CA LEU A 37 -18.24 12.15 -18.04
C LEU A 37 -18.74 11.53 -19.35
N PHE A 38 -18.99 10.23 -19.32
CA PHE A 38 -19.56 9.49 -20.43
C PHE A 38 -20.87 8.84 -19.98
N ASP A 39 -21.95 9.12 -20.69
CA ASP A 39 -23.25 8.49 -20.49
C ASP A 39 -24.09 8.47 -21.76
N GLY A 40 -25.30 7.92 -21.69
CA GLY A 40 -26.27 7.95 -22.78
C GLY A 40 -26.36 6.67 -23.59
N THR A 41 -27.11 6.74 -24.69
CA THR A 41 -27.31 5.63 -25.64
C THR A 41 -26.58 5.91 -26.95
N LEU A 42 -26.52 4.91 -27.83
CA LEU A 42 -25.90 5.08 -29.15
C LEU A 42 -26.52 6.23 -29.97
N ASP A 43 -27.83 6.45 -29.78
CA ASP A 43 -28.59 7.50 -30.48
C ASP A 43 -28.53 8.87 -29.78
N ASN A 44 -28.07 8.92 -28.51
CA ASN A 44 -27.96 10.15 -27.74
C ASN A 44 -26.82 10.06 -26.71
N PRO A 45 -25.56 10.18 -27.16
CA PRO A 45 -24.41 10.19 -26.26
C PRO A 45 -24.36 11.49 -25.45
N ILE A 46 -24.01 11.36 -24.18
CA ILE A 46 -23.73 12.47 -23.26
C ILE A 46 -22.23 12.44 -22.97
N GLU A 47 -21.53 13.45 -23.44
CA GLU A 47 -20.10 13.64 -23.20
C GLU A 47 -19.87 15.01 -22.59
N ALA A 48 -19.14 15.06 -21.47
CA ALA A 48 -18.71 16.31 -20.86
C ALA A 48 -17.27 16.17 -20.36
N GLU A 49 -16.40 17.04 -20.85
CA GLU A 49 -14.99 17.10 -20.46
C GLU A 49 -14.65 18.45 -19.83
N GLY A 50 -13.66 18.46 -18.95
CA GLY A 50 -13.19 19.70 -18.35
C GLY A 50 -11.98 19.57 -17.45
N VAL A 51 -11.71 20.65 -16.72
CA VAL A 51 -10.57 20.78 -15.81
C VAL A 51 -11.07 20.90 -14.38
N LEU A 52 -10.51 20.11 -13.47
CA LEU A 52 -10.80 20.23 -12.04
C LEU A 52 -10.06 21.44 -11.46
N ARG A 53 -10.82 22.38 -10.87
CA ARG A 53 -10.25 23.55 -10.19
C ARG A 53 -10.24 23.44 -8.67
N THR A 54 -11.16 22.66 -8.11
CA THR A 54 -11.33 22.51 -6.66
C THR A 54 -11.78 21.09 -6.32
N LEU A 55 -11.22 20.50 -5.27
CA LEU A 55 -11.73 19.27 -4.65
C LEU A 55 -12.19 19.61 -3.23
N GLN A 56 -13.49 19.51 -2.99
CA GLN A 56 -14.06 19.70 -1.67
C GLN A 56 -14.52 18.36 -1.13
N CYS A 57 -14.07 18.03 0.08
CA CYS A 57 -14.62 16.89 0.77
C CYS A 57 -16.01 17.19 1.33
N THR A 58 -16.98 16.34 1.02
CA THR A 58 -18.35 16.45 1.51
C THR A 58 -18.70 15.41 2.57
N ALA A 59 -17.94 14.32 2.68
CA ALA A 59 -18.12 13.28 3.69
C ALA A 59 -16.81 12.53 4.01
N GLY A 60 -16.58 12.20 5.29
CA GLY A 60 -15.52 11.28 5.72
C GLY A 60 -14.12 11.86 5.94
N CYS A 61 -13.82 13.09 5.53
CA CYS A 61 -12.44 13.62 5.59
C CYS A 61 -11.97 14.13 6.96
N GLY A 62 -12.80 14.03 7.99
CA GLY A 62 -12.40 14.34 9.37
C GLY A 62 -12.03 13.10 10.19
N ARG A 63 -12.26 11.89 9.68
CA ARG A 63 -11.83 10.67 10.36
C ARG A 63 -10.37 10.46 10.01
N ALA A 64 -9.48 10.84 10.92
CA ALA A 64 -8.07 10.49 10.84
C ALA A 64 -7.99 8.98 10.66
N VAL A 65 -7.66 8.54 9.44
CA VAL A 65 -7.18 7.18 9.23
C VAL A 65 -5.84 7.15 9.95
N PRO A 66 -5.65 6.27 10.96
CA PRO A 66 -4.38 6.20 11.65
C PRO A 66 -3.29 6.02 10.60
N GLU A 67 -2.32 6.94 10.55
CA GLU A 67 -1.17 6.73 9.68
C GLU A 67 -0.56 5.37 10.06
N PRO A 68 -0.35 4.47 9.08
CA PRO A 68 0.36 3.24 9.38
C PRO A 68 1.73 3.66 9.90
N ASN A 69 1.94 3.49 11.20
CA ASN A 69 3.20 3.87 11.83
C ASN A 69 4.30 3.00 11.21
N ALA A 70 5.09 3.59 10.32
CA ALA A 70 6.13 2.89 9.57
C ALA A 70 7.10 2.17 10.53
N MET A 71 7.39 2.75 11.70
CA MET A 71 8.23 2.13 12.72
C MET A 71 7.59 0.88 13.33
N LEU A 72 6.26 0.85 13.45
CA LEU A 72 5.51 -0.30 13.95
C LEU A 72 5.54 -1.45 12.92
N LEU A 73 5.37 -1.14 11.62
CA LEU A 73 5.49 -2.12 10.54
C LEU A 73 6.92 -2.68 10.43
N ILE A 74 7.93 -1.81 10.51
CA ILE A 74 9.34 -2.22 10.52
C ILE A 74 9.64 -3.11 11.73
N GLY A 75 9.16 -2.74 12.91
CA GLY A 75 9.31 -3.52 14.14
C GLY A 75 8.69 -4.92 14.02
N VAL A 76 7.48 -5.03 13.46
CA VAL A 76 6.82 -6.32 13.21
C VAL A 76 7.62 -7.17 12.21
N ALA A 77 8.08 -6.57 11.11
CA ALA A 77 8.86 -7.28 10.10
C ALA A 77 10.19 -7.81 10.68
N LEU A 78 10.93 -6.98 11.41
CA LEU A 78 12.18 -7.37 12.06
C LEU A 78 11.95 -8.42 13.15
N GLY A 79 10.89 -8.29 13.94
CA GLY A 79 10.51 -9.27 14.96
C GLY A 79 10.18 -10.64 14.36
N ALA A 80 9.36 -10.66 13.30
CA ALA A 80 9.03 -11.88 12.57
C ALA A 80 10.27 -12.54 11.95
N LEU A 81 11.15 -11.75 11.33
CA LEU A 81 12.39 -12.25 10.75
C LEU A 81 13.34 -12.82 11.82
N GLY A 82 13.45 -12.15 12.97
CA GLY A 82 14.22 -12.62 14.11
C GLY A 82 13.71 -13.95 14.67
N LEU A 83 12.40 -14.09 14.83
CA LEU A 83 11.77 -15.34 15.27
C LEU A 83 11.95 -16.48 14.26
N ALA A 84 11.81 -16.20 12.96
CA ALA A 84 12.04 -17.17 11.90
C ALA A 84 13.49 -17.69 11.92
N ARG A 85 14.48 -16.80 12.08
CA ARG A 85 15.90 -17.18 12.20
C ARG A 85 16.18 -18.03 13.44
N ARG A 86 15.61 -17.67 14.60
CA ARG A 86 15.76 -18.47 15.84
C ARG A 86 15.21 -19.88 15.66
N ARG A 87 14.03 -20.02 15.04
CA ARG A 87 13.42 -21.33 14.77
C ARG A 87 14.26 -22.18 13.80
N ALA A 88 14.86 -21.56 12.78
CA ALA A 88 15.75 -22.26 11.85
C ALA A 88 17.00 -22.82 12.55
N VAL A 89 17.65 -22.02 13.41
CA VAL A 89 18.85 -22.43 14.17
C VAL A 89 18.54 -23.56 15.16
N VAL A 90 17.41 -23.46 15.89
CA VAL A 90 17.00 -24.52 16.83
C VAL A 90 16.67 -25.82 16.10
N ARG A 91 16.01 -25.76 14.93
CA ARG A 91 15.77 -26.94 14.09
C ARG A 91 17.07 -27.60 13.61
N GLN A 92 18.06 -26.81 13.19
CA GLN A 92 19.37 -27.33 12.78
C GLN A 92 20.10 -28.05 13.93
N ARG A 93 20.10 -27.47 15.14
CA ARG A 93 20.68 -28.11 16.34
C ARG A 93 19.98 -29.42 16.69
N SER A 94 18.66 -29.46 16.62
CA SER A 94 17.90 -30.68 16.94
C SER A 94 18.08 -31.79 15.90
N GLY A 95 18.28 -31.46 14.63
CA GLY A 95 18.60 -32.42 13.58
C GLY A 95 20.01 -33.01 13.71
N TYR A 96 20.98 -32.20 14.16
CA TYR A 96 22.36 -32.65 14.38
C TYR A 96 22.47 -33.64 15.55
N ILE A 97 21.77 -33.37 16.66
CA ILE A 97 21.77 -34.27 17.84
C ILE A 97 21.11 -35.61 17.51
N ARG A 98 20.01 -35.63 16.75
CA ARG A 98 19.35 -36.89 16.34
C ARG A 98 20.23 -37.73 15.41
N ARG A 99 21.00 -37.12 14.52
CA ARG A 99 21.97 -37.84 13.68
C ARG A 99 23.16 -38.37 14.48
N ALA A 100 23.68 -37.59 15.43
CA ALA A 100 24.76 -38.02 16.31
C ALA A 100 24.36 -39.22 17.20
N LEU A 101 23.12 -39.23 17.73
CA LEU A 101 22.59 -40.38 18.48
C LEU A 101 22.35 -41.60 17.60
N ALA A 102 21.84 -41.43 16.37
CA ALA A 102 21.60 -42.54 15.45
C ALA A 102 22.89 -43.24 14.98
N LEU A 103 24.02 -42.52 14.87
CA LEU A 103 25.32 -43.12 14.58
C LEU A 103 25.94 -43.85 15.78
N GLY A 104 25.64 -43.42 17.01
CA GLY A 104 26.15 -44.07 18.23
C GLY A 104 25.53 -45.43 18.54
N THR A 105 24.31 -45.70 18.04
CA THR A 105 23.61 -46.98 18.24
C THR A 105 23.92 -48.04 17.18
N ALA A 106 24.62 -47.69 16.09
CA ALA A 106 24.94 -48.62 15.01
C ALA A 106 26.24 -49.42 15.23
N HIS A 107 26.95 -49.20 16.35
CA HIS A 107 28.25 -49.80 16.65
C HIS A 107 28.28 -50.67 17.92
N ARG A 108 27.12 -51.17 18.36
CA ARG A 108 27.03 -52.19 19.42
C ARG A 108 26.37 -53.46 18.91
#